data_AF-A0A8T1RVE5-F1
#
_entry.id   AF-A0A8T1RVE5-F1
#
_cell.length_a   1.000
_cell.length_b   1.000
_cell.length_c   1.000
_cell.angle_alpha   90.00
_cell.angle_beta   90.00
_cell.angle_gamma   90.00
#
_symmetry.space_group_name_H-M   'P 1'
#
loop_
_entity.id
_entity.type
_entity.pdbx_description
1 polymer ?
#
loop_
_entity_poly.entity_id
_entity_poly.type
_entity_poly.pdbx_seq_one_letter_code
_entity_poly.pdbx_strand_id
1 'polypeptide(L)'
;MYLKLTLIQNVTEISCAILETRDSQKFEFSYKLELLGSMLDFIKKEPLDSLASPVRHKAILAIGHLSKLKPSLTLEENHELLGQCFKSLFPLPPLEKMKETAEDALHLQSLYVGSLEALGKLMKTLLEEDPTTDRFQEMFQLLETWISSGKEWERERALQAS
;
A
#
# COMPACT_ATOMS: atom_id res chain seq x y z
N MET A 1 -17.32 -3.77 -8.18
CA MET A 1 -16.01 -3.13 -8.49
C MET A 1 -16.12 -1.61 -8.46
N TYR A 2 -17.07 -1.00 -9.19
CA TYR A 2 -17.24 0.47 -9.25
C TYR A 2 -17.32 1.15 -7.87
N LEU A 3 -18.19 0.68 -6.97
CA LEU A 3 -18.33 1.27 -5.63
C LEU A 3 -17.03 1.30 -4.80
N LYS A 4 -16.21 0.23 -4.88
CA LYS A 4 -14.91 0.17 -4.19
C LYS A 4 -13.97 1.25 -4.73
N LEU A 5 -13.85 1.34 -6.06
CA LEU A 5 -12.96 2.29 -6.73
C LEU A 5 -13.40 3.74 -6.49
N THR A 6 -14.71 4.00 -6.51
CA THR A 6 -15.26 5.33 -6.17
C THR A 6 -14.94 5.70 -4.72
N LEU A 7 -15.11 4.78 -3.77
CA LEU A 7 -14.76 5.05 -2.38
C LEU A 7 -13.27 5.34 -2.23
N ILE A 8 -12.39 4.51 -2.81
CA ILE A 8 -10.93 4.73 -2.78
C ILE A 8 -10.57 6.11 -3.35
N GLN A 9 -11.20 6.50 -4.46
CA GLN A 9 -10.98 7.80 -5.08
C GLN A 9 -11.41 8.94 -4.14
N ASN A 10 -12.62 8.89 -3.61
CA ASN A 10 -13.13 9.91 -2.69
C ASN A 10 -12.26 10.04 -1.43
N VAL A 11 -11.82 8.91 -0.87
CA VAL A 11 -10.91 8.90 0.30
C VAL A 11 -9.59 9.59 -0.03
N THR A 12 -9.04 9.31 -1.21
CA THR A 12 -7.81 9.96 -1.69
C THR A 12 -8.01 11.48 -1.81
N GLU A 13 -9.08 11.91 -2.48
CA GLU A 13 -9.39 13.32 -2.72
C GLU A 13 -9.63 14.08 -1.42
N ILE A 14 -10.41 13.52 -0.49
CA ILE A 14 -10.65 14.10 0.83
C ILE A 14 -9.34 14.24 1.61
N SER A 15 -8.49 13.19 1.59
CA SER A 15 -7.20 13.23 2.28
C SER A 15 -6.29 14.31 1.71
N CYS A 16 -6.18 14.43 0.39
CA CYS A 16 -5.43 15.49 -0.26
C CYS A 16 -5.98 16.88 0.09
N ALA A 17 -7.29 17.07 0.01
CA ALA A 17 -7.93 18.34 0.33
C ALA A 17 -7.66 18.78 1.78
N ILE A 18 -7.67 17.83 2.73
CA ILE A 18 -7.32 18.12 4.13
C ILE A 18 -5.85 18.54 4.23
N LEU A 19 -4.93 17.80 3.58
CA LEU A 19 -3.49 18.09 3.62
C LEU A 19 -3.12 19.46 3.03
N GLU A 20 -3.88 19.94 2.05
CA GLU A 20 -3.70 21.26 1.43
C GLU A 20 -4.18 22.42 2.32
N THR A 21 -4.90 22.14 3.41
CA THR A 21 -5.32 23.18 4.37
C THR A 21 -4.15 23.67 5.22
N ARG A 22 -4.19 24.96 5.59
CA ARG A 22 -3.12 25.61 6.39
C ARG A 22 -2.96 25.02 7.80
N ASP A 23 -4.03 24.46 8.36
CA ASP A 23 -4.06 23.88 9.70
C ASP A 23 -4.16 22.34 9.68
N SER A 24 -3.74 21.71 8.58
CA SER A 24 -3.82 20.25 8.40
C SER A 24 -3.17 19.45 9.55
N GLN A 25 -2.10 19.98 10.14
CA GLN A 25 -1.41 19.38 11.28
C GLN A 25 -2.17 19.48 12.62
N LYS A 26 -3.18 20.36 12.71
CA LYS A 26 -4.04 20.52 13.89
C LYS A 26 -5.40 19.85 13.72
N PHE A 27 -5.76 19.49 12.49
CA PHE A 27 -7.03 18.85 12.19
C PHE A 27 -6.92 17.34 12.42
N GLU A 28 -7.63 16.85 13.43
CA GLU A 28 -7.77 15.42 13.67
C GLU A 28 -8.92 14.85 12.82
N PHE A 29 -8.57 13.97 11.90
CA PHE A 29 -9.54 13.31 11.04
C PHE A 29 -10.08 12.05 11.71
N SER A 30 -11.25 12.17 12.35
CA SER A 30 -11.82 11.11 13.19
C SER A 30 -12.08 9.79 12.46
N TYR A 31 -12.33 9.82 11.15
CA TYR A 31 -12.60 8.62 10.34
C TYR A 31 -11.34 7.96 9.76
N LYS A 32 -10.13 8.46 10.09
CA LYS A 32 -8.87 7.96 9.54
C LYS A 32 -8.71 6.44 9.67
N LEU A 33 -8.85 5.90 10.89
CA LEU A 33 -8.63 4.47 11.15
C LEU A 33 -9.69 3.58 10.47
N GLU A 34 -10.95 4.01 10.44
CA GLU A 34 -12.03 3.29 9.77
C GLU A 34 -11.80 3.22 8.25
N LEU A 35 -11.35 4.32 7.65
CA LEU A 35 -11.05 4.38 6.23
C LEU A 35 -9.79 3.58 5.88
N LEU A 36 -8.74 3.61 6.73
CA LEU A 36 -7.57 2.74 6.58
C LEU A 36 -7.96 1.26 6.63
N GLY A 37 -8.80 0.88 7.58
CA GLY A 37 -9.36 -0.48 7.67
C GLY A 37 -10.11 -0.88 6.41
N SER A 38 -10.94 0.03 5.87
CA SER A 38 -11.67 -0.19 4.62
C SER A 38 -10.74 -0.41 3.41
N MET A 39 -9.66 0.38 3.31
CA MET A 39 -8.66 0.22 2.23
C MET A 39 -7.92 -1.11 2.36
N LEU A 40 -7.53 -1.49 3.58
CA LEU A 40 -6.89 -2.78 3.86
C LEU A 40 -7.81 -3.95 3.52
N ASP A 41 -9.10 -3.86 3.87
CA ASP A 41 -10.09 -4.88 3.53
C ASP A 41 -10.26 -5.03 2.01
N PHE A 42 -10.15 -3.95 1.25
CA PHE A 42 -10.16 -4.03 -0.21
C PHE A 42 -8.94 -4.75 -0.74
N ILE A 43 -7.75 -4.47 -0.21
CA ILE A 43 -6.50 -5.16 -0.56
C ILE A 43 -6.59 -6.66 -0.23
N LYS A 44 -7.05 -7.01 0.98
CA LYS A 44 -7.19 -8.40 1.44
C LYS A 44 -8.17 -9.23 0.62
N LYS A 45 -9.18 -8.58 0.02
CA LYS A 45 -10.19 -9.23 -0.83
C LYS A 45 -9.74 -9.43 -2.27
N GLU A 46 -8.61 -8.87 -2.69
CA GLU A 46 -8.07 -9.09 -4.03
C GLU A 46 -7.30 -10.43 -4.10
N PRO A 47 -7.36 -11.16 -5.23
CA PRO A 47 -6.71 -12.47 -5.36
C PRO A 47 -5.18 -12.40 -5.20
N LEU A 48 -4.57 -13.31 -4.45
CA LEU A 48 -3.11 -13.35 -4.22
C LEU A 48 -2.32 -14.01 -5.34
N ASP A 49 -3.00 -14.53 -6.37
CA ASP A 49 -2.44 -15.19 -7.53
C ASP A 49 -2.51 -14.32 -8.80
N SER A 50 -3.16 -13.14 -8.74
CA SER A 50 -3.32 -12.27 -9.90
C SER A 50 -3.43 -10.77 -9.55
N LEU A 51 -3.27 -9.94 -10.59
CA LEU A 51 -3.47 -8.49 -10.58
C LEU A 51 -4.49 -8.13 -11.68
N ALA A 52 -5.77 -8.38 -11.40
CA ALA A 52 -6.85 -8.17 -12.38
C ALA A 52 -7.51 -6.80 -12.27
N SER A 53 -7.24 -6.03 -11.21
CA SER A 53 -7.94 -4.77 -10.94
C SER A 53 -7.04 -3.68 -10.37
N PRO A 54 -7.40 -2.40 -10.57
CA PRO A 54 -6.72 -1.26 -9.97
C PRO A 54 -7.10 -1.04 -8.50
N VAL A 55 -7.72 -2.00 -7.81
CA VAL A 55 -8.11 -1.82 -6.41
C VAL A 55 -6.86 -1.78 -5.53
N ARG A 56 -5.92 -2.73 -5.70
CA ARG A 56 -4.75 -2.88 -4.82
C ARG A 56 -3.86 -1.64 -4.83
N HIS A 57 -3.38 -1.20 -6.00
CA HIS A 57 -2.51 -0.02 -6.07
C HIS A 57 -3.19 1.28 -5.63
N LYS A 58 -4.47 1.49 -5.97
CA LYS A 58 -5.19 2.71 -5.56
C LYS A 58 -5.46 2.74 -4.07
N ALA A 59 -5.79 1.59 -3.47
CA ALA A 59 -5.97 1.48 -2.03
C ALA A 59 -4.66 1.76 -1.28
N ILE A 60 -3.52 1.26 -1.76
CA ILE A 60 -2.20 1.54 -1.19
C ILE A 60 -1.87 3.05 -1.28
N LEU A 61 -2.17 3.70 -2.41
CA LEU A 61 -2.00 5.15 -2.53
C LEU A 61 -2.90 5.92 -1.56
N ALA A 62 -4.18 5.56 -1.47
CA ALA A 62 -5.13 6.17 -0.54
C ALA A 62 -4.68 6.02 0.92
N ILE A 63 -4.17 4.85 1.28
CA ILE A 63 -3.54 4.60 2.58
C ILE A 63 -2.37 5.57 2.80
N GLY A 64 -1.48 5.74 1.83
CA GLY A 64 -0.37 6.69 1.93
C GLY A 64 -0.82 8.12 2.22
N HIS A 65 -1.90 8.58 1.56
CA HIS A 65 -2.47 9.90 1.84
C HIS A 65 -3.10 9.99 3.23
N LEU A 66 -3.87 8.98 3.64
CA LEU A 66 -4.48 8.89 4.96
C LEU A 66 -3.43 8.88 6.08
N SER A 67 -2.30 8.18 5.89
CA SER A 67 -1.25 8.06 6.89
C SER A 67 -0.66 9.41 7.31
N LYS A 68 -0.66 10.41 6.41
CA LYS A 68 -0.19 11.78 6.66
C LYS A 68 -1.15 12.63 7.50
N LEU A 69 -2.42 12.25 7.59
CA LEU A 69 -3.42 12.99 8.38
C LEU A 69 -3.20 12.75 9.88
N LYS A 70 -3.68 13.65 10.74
CA LYS A 70 -3.68 13.42 12.20
C LYS A 70 -4.93 12.67 12.66
N PRO A 71 -4.86 11.87 13.73
CA PRO A 71 -3.66 11.56 14.54
C PRO A 71 -2.65 10.67 13.79
N SER A 72 -1.37 10.77 14.17
CA SER A 72 -0.32 9.87 13.64
C SER A 72 -0.61 8.42 14.00
N LEU A 73 -0.23 7.49 13.11
CA LEU A 73 -0.41 6.06 13.37
C LEU A 73 0.56 5.58 14.44
N THR A 74 0.11 4.66 15.28
CA THR A 74 0.95 3.95 16.25
C THR A 74 1.95 3.02 15.54
N LEU A 75 2.88 2.45 16.31
CA LEU A 75 3.84 1.46 15.81
C LEU A 75 3.11 0.25 15.23
N GLU A 76 2.19 -0.30 16.02
CA GLU A 76 1.42 -1.49 15.71
C GLU A 76 0.49 -1.31 14.51
N GLU A 77 -0.17 -0.15 14.39
CA GLU A 77 -1.04 0.16 13.23
C GLU A 77 -0.24 0.22 11.93
N ASN A 78 0.93 0.85 11.94
CA ASN A 78 1.81 0.91 10.77
C ASN A 78 2.35 -0.46 10.40
N HIS A 79 2.77 -1.24 11.39
CA HIS A 79 3.25 -2.60 11.18
C HIS A 79 2.21 -3.50 10.51
N GLU A 80 0.99 -3.55 11.06
CA GLU A 80 -0.09 -4.36 10.48
C GLU A 80 -0.42 -3.86 9.07
N LEU A 81 -0.57 -2.56 8.90
CA LEU A 81 -0.90 -1.97 7.61
C LEU A 81 0.14 -2.30 6.53
N LEU A 82 1.41 -2.08 6.83
CA LEU A 82 2.50 -2.34 5.88
C LEU A 82 2.66 -3.84 5.62
N GLY A 83 2.57 -4.66 6.67
CA GLY A 83 2.63 -6.11 6.57
C GLY A 83 1.53 -6.69 5.67
N GLN A 84 0.31 -6.14 5.72
CA GLN A 84 -0.77 -6.56 4.81
C GLN A 84 -0.52 -6.12 3.37
N CYS A 85 0.00 -4.91 3.15
CA CYS A 85 0.40 -4.45 1.82
C CYS A 85 1.49 -5.36 1.22
N PHE A 86 2.51 -5.74 2.01
CA PHE A 86 3.56 -6.67 1.60
C PHE A 86 3.01 -8.06 1.23
N LYS A 87 2.19 -8.64 2.11
CA LYS A 87 1.52 -9.93 1.87
C LYS A 87 0.63 -9.93 0.62
N SER A 88 0.13 -8.77 0.22
CA SER A 88 -0.72 -8.65 -0.98
C SER A 88 0.05 -8.56 -2.30
N LEU A 89 1.35 -8.21 -2.26
CA LEU A 89 2.14 -7.92 -3.47
C LEU A 89 3.33 -8.84 -3.65
N PHE A 90 4.12 -9.07 -2.59
CA PHE A 90 5.35 -9.84 -2.73
C PHE A 90 5.10 -11.30 -3.14
N PRO A 91 4.11 -12.03 -2.58
CA PRO A 91 3.84 -13.43 -2.93
C PRO A 91 3.29 -13.69 -4.33
N LEU A 92 2.88 -12.65 -5.08
CA LEU A 92 2.24 -12.82 -6.39
C LEU A 92 3.08 -13.74 -7.30
N PRO A 93 2.49 -14.46 -8.27
CA PRO A 93 3.28 -15.20 -9.25
C PRO A 93 4.18 -14.24 -10.05
N PRO A 94 5.33 -14.68 -10.60
CA PRO A 94 6.14 -13.89 -11.52
C PRO A 94 5.31 -13.20 -12.61
N LEU A 95 5.72 -11.99 -13.04
CA LEU A 95 4.95 -11.18 -13.98
C LEU A 95 4.73 -11.91 -15.30
N GLU A 96 5.73 -12.64 -15.77
CA GLU A 96 5.73 -13.44 -16.98
C GLU A 96 4.63 -14.51 -16.91
N LYS A 97 4.52 -15.21 -15.78
CA LYS A 97 3.49 -16.24 -15.56
C LYS A 97 2.09 -15.63 -15.52
N MET A 98 1.93 -14.46 -14.89
CA MET A 98 0.64 -13.77 -14.86
C MET A 98 0.22 -13.29 -16.26
N LYS A 99 1.19 -12.90 -17.11
CA LYS A 99 0.94 -12.47 -18.49
C LYS A 99 0.46 -13.59 -19.41
N GLU A 100 0.86 -14.84 -19.17
CA GLU A 100 0.43 -15.99 -19.97
C GLU A 100 -1.10 -16.21 -19.91
N THR A 101 -1.72 -15.90 -18.77
CA THR A 101 -3.16 -16.07 -18.54
C THR A 101 -3.95 -14.77 -18.62
N ALA A 102 -3.29 -13.63 -18.86
CA ALA A 102 -3.94 -12.32 -18.86
C ALA A 102 -4.59 -12.04 -20.22
N GLU A 103 -5.84 -11.57 -20.19
CA GLU A 103 -6.52 -11.06 -21.38
C GLU A 103 -5.84 -9.80 -21.94
N ASP A 104 -5.28 -8.96 -21.05
CA ASP A 104 -4.53 -7.75 -21.40
C ASP A 104 -3.20 -7.68 -20.62
N ALA A 105 -2.13 -8.12 -21.28
CA ALA A 105 -0.79 -8.14 -20.71
C ALA A 105 -0.19 -6.74 -20.46
N LEU A 106 -0.60 -5.72 -21.24
CA LEU A 106 -0.13 -4.34 -21.05
C LEU A 106 -0.80 -3.71 -19.83
N HIS A 107 -2.11 -3.93 -19.67
CA HIS A 107 -2.84 -3.48 -18.49
C HIS A 107 -2.31 -4.13 -17.22
N LEU A 108 -2.09 -5.45 -17.23
CA LEU A 108 -1.48 -6.17 -16.11
C LEU A 108 -0.11 -5.59 -15.74
N GLN A 109 0.74 -5.30 -16.73
CA GLN A 109 2.05 -4.71 -16.49
C GLN A 109 1.94 -3.32 -15.84
N SER A 110 0.99 -2.49 -16.27
CA SER A 110 0.73 -1.18 -15.66
C SER A 110 0.28 -1.32 -14.20
N LEU A 111 -0.61 -2.28 -13.90
CA LEU A 111 -1.06 -2.57 -12.53
C LEU A 111 0.10 -3.05 -11.65
N TYR A 112 0.96 -3.92 -12.18
CA TYR A 112 2.13 -4.44 -11.47
C TYR A 112 3.09 -3.32 -11.07
N VAL A 113 3.55 -2.53 -12.05
CA VAL A 113 4.48 -1.41 -11.81
C VAL A 113 3.85 -0.40 -10.85
N GLY A 114 2.60 0.01 -11.13
CA GLY A 114 1.90 0.97 -10.29
C GLY A 114 1.69 0.48 -8.84
N SER A 115 1.53 -0.82 -8.63
CA SER A 115 1.39 -1.40 -7.29
C SER A 115 2.70 -1.34 -6.49
N LEU A 116 3.82 -1.70 -7.11
CA LEU A 116 5.13 -1.66 -6.43
C LEU A 116 5.60 -0.23 -6.19
N GLU A 117 5.38 0.68 -7.14
CA GLU A 117 5.65 2.10 -6.93
C GLU A 117 4.79 2.71 -5.81
N ALA A 118 3.50 2.33 -5.74
CA ALA A 118 2.63 2.76 -4.65
C ALA A 118 3.13 2.24 -3.30
N LEU A 119 3.62 1.00 -3.25
CA LEU A 119 4.16 0.42 -2.03
C LEU A 119 5.43 1.13 -1.55
N GLY A 120 6.39 1.40 -2.44
CA GLY A 120 7.59 2.16 -2.08
C GLY A 120 7.27 3.58 -1.64
N LYS A 121 6.31 4.25 -2.28
CA LYS A 121 5.81 5.57 -1.84
C LYS A 121 5.15 5.52 -0.46
N LEU A 122 4.41 4.45 -0.17
CA LEU A 122 3.82 4.24 1.16
C LEU A 122 4.92 4.08 2.21
N MET A 123 5.89 3.19 1.99
CA MET A 123 7.02 2.99 2.90
C MET A 123 7.74 4.30 3.21
N LYS A 124 8.10 5.05 2.16
CA LYS A 124 8.73 6.36 2.30
C LYS A 124 7.85 7.32 3.11
N THR A 125 6.55 7.38 2.82
CA THR A 125 5.61 8.25 3.55
C THR A 125 5.57 7.90 5.04
N LEU A 126 5.52 6.61 5.40
CA LEU A 126 5.46 6.19 6.80
C LEU A 126 6.74 6.58 7.57
N LEU A 127 7.90 6.50 6.92
CA LEU A 127 9.17 6.94 7.50
C LEU A 127 9.27 8.47 7.63
N GLU A 128 8.72 9.21 6.68
CA GLU A 128 8.69 10.69 6.75
C GLU A 128 7.77 11.20 7.87
N GLU A 129 6.65 10.51 8.12
CA GLU A 129 5.71 10.87 9.19
C GLU A 129 6.23 10.53 10.59
N ASP A 130 7.13 9.56 10.72
CA ASP A 130 7.76 9.17 11.98
C ASP A 130 9.21 8.69 11.76
N PRO A 131 10.19 9.62 11.67
CA PRO A 131 11.58 9.32 11.36
C PRO A 131 12.38 8.85 12.59
N THR A 132 11.82 7.92 13.37
CA THR A 132 12.47 7.35 14.55
C THR A 132 13.16 6.02 14.25
N THR A 133 14.24 5.72 15.00
CA THR A 133 15.01 4.47 14.80
C THR A 133 14.14 3.22 14.92
N ASP A 134 13.18 3.21 15.85
CA ASP A 134 12.27 2.08 16.06
C ASP A 134 11.40 1.83 14.81
N ARG A 135 10.95 2.88 14.13
CA ARG A 135 10.17 2.79 12.87
C ARG A 135 10.98 2.20 11.73
N PHE A 136 12.23 2.66 11.58
CA PHE A 136 13.13 2.12 10.57
C PHE A 136 13.42 0.64 10.84
N GLN A 137 13.69 0.27 12.09
CA GLN A 137 13.95 -1.12 12.47
C GLN A 137 12.74 -2.02 12.22
N GLU A 138 11.54 -1.58 12.58
CA GLU A 138 10.31 -2.32 12.35
C GLU A 138 10.04 -2.56 10.86
N MET A 139 10.18 -1.50 10.04
CA MET A 139 10.03 -1.62 8.60
C MET A 139 11.05 -2.58 8.00
N PHE A 140 12.30 -2.53 8.47
CA PHE A 140 13.34 -3.44 8.04
C PHE A 140 13.03 -4.89 8.43
N GLN A 141 12.54 -5.16 9.64
CA GLN A 141 12.14 -6.51 10.09
C GLN A 141 11.01 -7.08 9.21
N LEU A 142 10.03 -6.25 8.84
CA LEU A 142 8.98 -6.65 7.92
C LEU A 142 9.54 -7.01 6.54
N LEU A 143 10.47 -6.22 6.01
CA LEU A 143 11.12 -6.47 4.71
C LEU A 143 12.06 -7.67 4.73
N GLU A 144 12.77 -7.91 5.83
CA GLU A 144 13.77 -8.97 5.97
C GLU A 144 13.17 -10.34 5.67
N THR A 145 11.92 -10.57 6.08
CA THR A 145 11.15 -11.78 5.78
C THR A 145 11.05 -12.04 4.27
N TRP A 146 10.94 -10.99 3.47
CA TRP A 146 10.77 -11.08 2.02
C TRP A 146 12.09 -11.06 1.26
N ILE A 147 13.05 -10.24 1.70
CA ILE A 147 14.41 -10.18 1.15
C ILE A 147 15.13 -11.53 1.37
N SER A 148 14.83 -12.23 2.45
CA SER A 148 15.38 -13.56 2.75
C SER A 148 14.49 -14.72 2.25
N SER A 149 13.46 -14.45 1.44
CA SER A 149 12.58 -15.50 0.93
C SER A 149 13.34 -16.50 0.06
N GLY A 150 12.94 -17.79 0.12
CA GLY A 150 13.45 -18.82 -0.79
C GLY A 150 13.05 -18.60 -2.26
N LYS A 151 12.04 -17.77 -2.54
CA LYS A 151 11.55 -17.47 -3.89
C LYS A 151 12.17 -16.20 -4.44
N GLU A 152 12.80 -16.31 -5.61
CA GLU A 152 13.54 -15.20 -6.24
C GLU A 152 12.67 -13.98 -6.53
N TRP A 153 11.48 -14.18 -7.09
CA TRP A 153 10.56 -13.08 -7.43
C TRP A 153 10.01 -12.34 -6.21
N GLU A 154 9.92 -13.00 -5.04
CA GLU A 154 9.54 -12.33 -3.79
C GLU A 154 10.67 -11.40 -3.33
N ARG A 155 11.92 -11.85 -3.40
CA ARG A 155 13.10 -11.04 -3.07
C ARG A 155 13.26 -9.86 -4.01
N GLU A 156 13.14 -10.08 -5.33
CA GLU A 156 13.27 -9.04 -6.35
C GLU A 156 12.26 -7.90 -6.10
N ARG A 157 11.01 -8.24 -5.79
CA ARG A 157 9.99 -7.23 -5.49
C ARG A 157 10.23 -6.50 -4.19
N ALA A 158 10.68 -7.21 -3.16
CA ALA A 158 11.03 -6.57 -1.90
C ALA A 158 12.13 -5.51 -2.11
N LEU A 159 13.14 -5.83 -2.92
CA LEU A 159 14.21 -4.91 -3.30
C LEU A 159 13.73 -3.78 -4.23
N GLN A 160 12.80 -4.07 -5.14
CA GLN A 160 12.24 -3.06 -6.05
C GLN A 160 11.36 -2.04 -5.32
N ALA A 161 10.66 -2.46 -4.27
CA ALA A 161 9.79 -1.59 -3.49
C ALA A 161 10.54 -0.77 -2.43
N SER A 162 11.72 -1.24 -1.99
CA SER A 162 12.55 -0.59 -0.97
C SER A 162 13.37 0.59 -1.47
#